data_AF-A0A453HNA8-F1
#
_entry.id   AF-A0A453HNA8-F1
#
_cell.length_a   1.000
_cell.length_b   1.000
_cell.length_c   1.000
_cell.angle_alpha   90.00
_cell.angle_beta   90.00
_cell.angle_gamma   90.00
#
_symmetry.space_group_name_H-M   'P 1'
#
loop_
_entity.id
_entity.type
_entity.pdbx_description
1 polymer ?
#
loop_
_entity_poly.entity_id
_entity_poly.type
_entity_poly.pdbx_seq_one_letter_code
_entity_poly.pdbx_strand_id
1 'polypeptide(L)'
;ALFFFQELEESIMRERFRAQGKEVLPRDDAPREVSDPNIITPGTEFMEKLSAALEYYVRARLSSHPRWKDVKVILSDANVPGEGEHKIMSFIRAQRSMESYDPNTRHCLYGLDADLIMLALASHKVHFSILREARSKGKLPKKPYQFLNIWVLREYLELEMTIPGCKHDIDRLIDDFIFICFLTGNDFIPHIPSLEIHEYAVDLLIDVYKTMYKKMGGYIVDTDKIKDKHAAYVKISRLEKFLHELSLHEEKIFLKRYELREKLLRKIQRQAAEDEWNERNYEIVEESADVLEQECISVCTDDKPDVTENTLELKRDLKDNLRSKQDLFKNGSSKHDRIRLGLPGWKSRFYKEKFGAETSNEIGRLQTEMVQKYLEGLCWVLRYYFSDVPSWSWYYPFYYAPFASDLKHLSQFKISFTVDKPLRPFDQLMAVLPPERHLMCPSKMLQQINGL
;
A
#
# COMPACT_ATOMS: atom_id res chain seq x y z
N ALA A 1 0.08 4.02 5.10
CA ALA A 1 -1.08 4.90 5.35
C ALA A 1 -1.00 5.64 6.69
N LEU A 2 -1.09 4.98 7.86
CA LEU A 2 -1.11 5.65 9.18
C LEU A 2 0.13 6.49 9.52
N PHE A 3 1.33 6.03 9.13
CA PHE A 3 2.58 6.78 9.36
C PHE A 3 2.60 8.11 8.59
N PHE A 4 2.28 8.08 7.29
CA PHE A 4 2.18 9.28 6.45
C PHE A 4 1.13 10.29 6.94
N PHE A 5 0.02 9.81 7.50
CA PHE A 5 -1.01 10.67 8.08
C PHE A 5 -0.48 11.46 9.30
N GLN A 6 0.22 10.79 10.20
CA GLN A 6 0.83 11.43 11.37
C GLN A 6 1.90 12.45 10.98
N GLU A 7 2.68 12.17 9.93
CA GLU A 7 3.68 13.12 9.42
C GLU A 7 3.03 14.36 8.78
N LEU A 8 1.94 14.18 8.04
CA LEU A 8 1.20 15.28 7.41
C LEU A 8 0.57 16.19 8.47
N GLU A 9 -0.06 15.61 9.50
CA GLU A 9 -0.64 16.34 10.64
C GLU A 9 0.41 17.21 11.36
N GLU A 10 1.56 16.61 11.67
CA GLU A 10 2.65 17.31 12.31
C GLU A 10 3.19 18.44 11.43
N SER A 11 3.32 18.20 10.12
CA SER A 11 3.77 19.22 9.16
C SER A 11 2.84 20.43 9.14
N ILE A 12 1.53 20.20 9.04
CA ILE A 12 0.51 21.27 9.05
C ILE A 12 0.55 22.05 10.38
N MET A 13 0.72 21.36 11.50
CA MET A 13 0.76 21.99 12.82
C MET A 13 2.02 22.84 13.00
N ARG A 14 3.18 22.38 12.52
CA ARG A 14 4.43 23.16 12.52
C ARG A 14 4.31 24.43 11.68
N GLU A 15 3.63 24.39 10.53
CA GLU A 15 3.39 25.59 9.71
C GLU A 15 2.47 26.60 10.42
N ARG A 16 1.45 26.12 11.14
CA ARG A 16 0.60 26.99 11.97
C ARG A 16 1.38 27.69 13.08
N PHE A 17 2.26 26.96 13.78
CA PHE A 17 3.11 27.54 14.82
C PHE A 17 4.03 28.63 14.24
N ARG A 18 4.64 28.38 13.07
CA ARG A 18 5.44 29.41 12.37
C ARG A 18 4.61 30.63 11.99
N ALA A 19 3.39 30.44 11.49
CA ALA A 19 2.49 31.54 11.13
C ALA A 19 2.07 32.39 12.35
N GLN A 20 2.13 31.81 13.55
CA GLN A 20 1.87 32.49 14.84
C GLN A 20 3.12 33.10 15.46
N GLY A 21 4.28 33.06 14.80
CA GLY A 21 5.55 33.54 15.34
C GLY A 21 6.17 32.63 16.41
N LYS A 22 5.66 31.39 16.57
CA LYS A 22 6.18 30.39 17.50
C LYS A 22 7.23 29.53 16.80
N GLU A 23 8.50 29.82 17.01
CA GLU A 23 9.60 28.94 16.55
C GLU A 23 9.62 27.64 17.38
N VAL A 24 9.78 26.50 16.69
CA VAL A 24 9.83 25.16 17.29
C VAL A 24 11.12 24.44 16.90
N LEU A 25 11.61 23.56 17.77
CA LEU A 25 12.79 22.76 17.49
C LEU A 25 12.57 21.85 16.25
N PRO A 26 13.64 21.58 15.48
CA PRO A 26 13.61 20.57 14.43
C PRO A 26 13.15 19.20 14.96
N ARG A 27 12.62 18.37 14.07
CA ARG A 27 12.18 17.01 14.42
C ARG A 27 13.34 16.19 14.98
N ASP A 28 13.09 15.33 15.98
CA ASP A 28 14.08 14.37 16.55
C ASP A 28 14.39 13.19 15.60
N ASP A 29 13.89 13.27 14.38
CA ASP A 29 14.28 12.42 13.27
C ASP A 29 15.63 12.93 12.77
N ALA A 30 16.56 12.02 12.48
CA ALA A 30 17.77 12.37 11.74
C ALA A 30 17.37 13.33 10.61
N PRO A 31 18.12 14.43 10.36
CA PRO A 31 17.77 15.38 9.32
C PRO A 31 17.39 14.57 8.08
N ARG A 32 16.14 14.71 7.60
CA ARG A 32 15.74 14.03 6.37
C ARG A 32 16.83 14.40 5.36
N GLU A 33 17.55 13.39 4.86
CA GLU A 33 18.67 13.63 3.94
C GLU A 33 18.22 14.40 2.70
N VAL A 34 16.90 14.39 2.43
CA VAL A 34 16.22 15.15 1.39
C VAL A 34 15.15 16.05 2.01
N SER A 35 15.22 17.36 1.72
CA SER A 35 14.30 18.39 2.24
C SER A 35 12.88 18.30 1.66
N ASP A 36 12.73 17.79 0.42
CA ASP A 36 11.44 17.54 -0.24
C ASP A 36 11.48 16.21 -1.00
N PRO A 37 10.78 15.15 -0.54
CA PRO A 37 10.84 13.84 -1.19
C PRO A 37 10.20 13.82 -2.58
N ASN A 38 9.37 14.81 -2.95
CA ASN A 38 8.74 14.86 -4.26
C ASN A 38 9.76 15.07 -5.40
N ILE A 39 10.96 15.58 -5.07
CA ILE A 39 12.04 15.72 -6.05
C ILE A 39 12.54 14.36 -6.56
N ILE A 40 12.24 13.26 -5.85
CA ILE A 40 12.58 11.88 -6.21
C ILE A 40 11.52 11.35 -7.20
N THR A 41 11.32 12.08 -8.30
CA THR A 41 10.38 11.73 -9.38
C THR A 41 11.08 11.93 -10.73
N PRO A 42 10.91 11.03 -11.71
CA PRO A 42 11.49 11.20 -13.05
C PRO A 42 11.16 12.57 -13.67
N GLY A 43 12.15 13.19 -14.31
CA GLY A 43 12.01 14.50 -14.97
C GLY A 43 12.41 15.70 -14.11
N THR A 44 12.73 15.53 -12.82
CA THR A 44 13.27 16.60 -11.98
C THR A 44 14.77 16.79 -12.21
N GLU A 45 15.26 18.02 -11.97
CA GLU A 45 16.70 18.33 -12.01
C GLU A 45 17.50 17.47 -11.02
N PHE A 46 16.90 17.13 -9.87
CA PHE A 46 17.51 16.23 -8.90
C PHE A 46 17.80 14.85 -9.50
N MET A 47 16.83 14.24 -10.19
CA MET A 47 17.01 12.92 -10.80
C MET A 47 18.00 12.94 -11.96
N GLU A 48 18.09 14.05 -12.71
CA GLU A 48 19.12 14.24 -13.74
C GLU A 48 20.52 14.27 -13.12
N LYS A 49 20.74 15.09 -12.08
CA LYS A 49 22.02 15.15 -11.35
C LYS A 49 22.38 13.82 -10.71
N LEU A 50 21.40 13.12 -10.14
CA LEU A 50 21.60 11.79 -9.55
C LEU A 50 22.06 10.79 -10.61
N SER A 51 21.44 10.80 -11.80
CA SER A 51 21.80 9.92 -12.91
C SER A 51 23.25 10.13 -13.35
N ALA A 52 23.66 11.39 -13.55
CA ALA A 52 25.04 11.74 -13.89
C ALA A 52 26.04 11.34 -12.79
N ALA A 53 25.68 11.56 -11.51
CA ALA A 53 26.52 11.18 -10.38
C ALA A 53 26.71 9.66 -10.25
N LEU A 54 25.64 8.88 -10.45
CA LEU A 54 25.69 7.42 -10.44
C LEU A 54 26.52 6.88 -11.61
N GLU A 55 26.38 7.46 -12.80
CA GLU A 55 27.15 7.07 -13.97
C GLU A 55 28.66 7.31 -13.74
N TYR A 56 29.01 8.49 -13.21
CA TYR A 56 30.38 8.80 -12.79
C TYR A 56 30.88 7.81 -11.72
N TYR A 57 30.07 7.55 -10.69
CA TYR A 57 30.41 6.62 -9.61
C TYR A 57 30.72 5.22 -10.14
N VAL A 58 29.86 4.68 -11.01
CA VAL A 58 30.06 3.36 -11.61
C VAL A 58 31.35 3.32 -12.42
N ARG A 59 31.60 4.32 -13.29
CA ARG A 59 32.84 4.40 -14.06
C ARG A 59 34.08 4.47 -13.17
N ALA A 60 34.04 5.31 -12.14
CA ALA A 60 35.14 5.44 -11.19
C ALA A 60 35.40 4.13 -10.41
N ARG A 61 34.35 3.40 -10.03
CA ARG A 61 34.50 2.11 -9.34
C ARG A 61 35.06 1.03 -10.25
N LEU A 62 34.58 0.92 -11.49
CA LEU A 62 35.10 -0.03 -12.47
C LEU A 62 36.58 0.22 -12.82
N SER A 63 37.02 1.49 -12.83
CA SER A 63 38.41 1.83 -13.16
C SER A 63 39.39 1.69 -12.00
N SER A 64 38.94 1.90 -10.76
CA SER A 64 39.84 2.02 -9.60
C SER A 64 39.71 0.91 -8.56
N HIS A 65 38.56 0.23 -8.48
CA HIS A 65 38.27 -0.67 -7.37
C HIS A 65 38.50 -2.15 -7.75
N PRO A 66 39.45 -2.87 -7.12
CA PRO A 66 39.81 -4.23 -7.53
C PRO A 66 38.64 -5.23 -7.56
N ARG A 67 37.72 -5.13 -6.59
CA ARG A 67 36.52 -5.99 -6.51
C ARG A 67 35.50 -5.79 -7.64
N TRP A 68 35.60 -4.73 -8.44
CA TRP A 68 34.67 -4.44 -9.54
C TRP A 68 35.21 -4.88 -10.90
N LYS A 69 36.46 -5.38 -10.95
CA LYS A 69 37.15 -5.73 -12.21
C LYS A 69 36.41 -6.78 -13.04
N ASP A 70 35.84 -7.77 -12.36
CA ASP A 70 35.15 -8.91 -13.01
C ASP A 70 33.62 -8.82 -12.86
N VAL A 71 33.08 -7.61 -12.63
CA VAL A 71 31.64 -7.37 -12.46
C VAL A 71 31.10 -6.57 -13.64
N LYS A 72 30.01 -7.04 -14.24
CA LYS A 72 29.22 -6.26 -15.19
C LYS A 72 28.19 -5.42 -14.45
N VAL A 73 28.24 -4.09 -14.64
CA VAL A 73 27.31 -3.15 -14.03
C VAL A 73 26.40 -2.57 -15.10
N ILE A 74 25.08 -2.59 -14.85
CA ILE A 74 24.06 -2.00 -15.72
C ILE A 74 23.34 -0.95 -14.90
N LEU A 75 23.31 0.29 -15.40
CA LEU A 75 22.56 1.40 -14.81
C LEU A 75 21.33 1.66 -15.67
N SER A 76 20.13 1.58 -15.08
CA SER A 76 18.87 1.98 -15.70
C SER A 76 18.26 3.11 -14.87
N ASP A 77 18.55 4.34 -15.28
CA ASP A 77 18.17 5.56 -14.57
C ASP A 77 16.67 5.89 -14.72
N ALA A 78 16.28 7.09 -14.25
CA ALA A 78 14.90 7.57 -14.31
C ALA A 78 14.43 7.97 -15.72
N ASN A 79 15.33 8.06 -16.71
CA ASN A 79 14.96 8.38 -18.09
C ASN A 79 14.48 7.14 -18.85
N VAL A 80 14.77 5.93 -18.33
CA VAL A 80 14.23 4.68 -18.85
C VAL A 80 12.87 4.42 -18.20
N PRO A 81 11.75 4.44 -18.97
CA PRO A 81 10.41 4.28 -18.42
C PRO A 81 10.19 2.94 -17.73
N GLY A 82 9.31 2.95 -16.72
CA GLY A 82 8.94 1.77 -15.94
C GLY A 82 9.54 1.78 -14.53
N GLU A 83 8.81 1.17 -13.61
CA GLU A 83 9.22 1.07 -12.20
C GLU A 83 10.48 0.23 -12.05
N GLY A 84 11.33 0.58 -11.07
CA GLY A 84 12.64 -0.05 -10.90
C GLY A 84 12.56 -1.57 -10.75
N GLU A 85 11.61 -2.04 -9.94
CA GLU A 85 11.36 -3.47 -9.74
C GLU A 85 10.92 -4.19 -11.02
N HIS A 86 10.01 -3.61 -11.82
CA HIS A 86 9.57 -4.20 -13.07
C HIS A 86 10.64 -4.15 -14.17
N LYS A 87 11.50 -3.13 -14.20
CA LYS A 87 12.69 -3.10 -15.08
C LYS A 87 13.65 -4.24 -14.74
N ILE A 88 13.88 -4.52 -13.46
CA ILE A 88 14.69 -5.65 -13.01
C ILE A 88 14.05 -6.98 -13.43
N MET A 89 12.74 -7.15 -13.21
CA MET A 89 12.04 -8.38 -13.57
C MET A 89 12.02 -8.60 -15.08
N SER A 90 11.83 -7.54 -15.88
CA SER A 90 11.94 -7.59 -17.34
C SER A 90 13.34 -8.03 -17.78
N PHE A 91 14.38 -7.49 -17.16
CA PHE A 91 15.76 -7.94 -17.39
C PHE A 91 15.94 -9.43 -17.08
N ILE A 92 15.49 -9.90 -15.92
CA ILE A 92 15.59 -11.32 -15.52
C ILE A 92 14.84 -12.24 -16.51
N ARG A 93 13.65 -11.83 -16.97
CA ARG A 93 12.88 -12.57 -17.99
C ARG A 93 13.62 -12.61 -19.33
N ALA A 94 14.16 -11.49 -19.79
CA ALA A 94 14.93 -11.40 -21.02
C ALA A 94 16.20 -12.28 -20.97
N GLN A 95 16.90 -12.31 -19.83
CA GLN A 95 18.07 -13.19 -19.65
C GLN A 95 17.71 -14.67 -19.83
N ARG A 96 16.55 -15.10 -19.30
CA ARG A 96 16.08 -16.50 -19.41
C ARG A 96 15.87 -16.96 -20.85
N SER A 97 15.56 -16.03 -21.76
CA SER A 97 15.30 -16.34 -23.16
C SER A 97 16.57 -16.54 -23.99
N MET A 98 17.76 -16.30 -23.41
CA MET A 98 19.03 -16.50 -24.09
C MET A 98 19.54 -17.94 -23.96
N GLU A 99 20.10 -18.49 -25.04
CA GLU A 99 20.61 -19.87 -25.08
C GLU A 99 21.77 -20.11 -24.10
N SER A 100 22.58 -19.08 -23.83
CA SER A 100 23.73 -19.16 -22.92
C SER A 100 23.37 -18.91 -21.45
N TYR A 101 22.07 -18.84 -21.10
CA TYR A 101 21.63 -18.54 -19.75
C TYR A 101 21.89 -19.70 -18.79
N ASP A 102 22.57 -19.44 -17.66
CA ASP A 102 22.72 -20.42 -16.59
C ASP A 102 21.44 -20.48 -15.72
N PRO A 103 20.69 -21.60 -15.73
CA PRO A 103 19.49 -21.76 -14.91
C PRO A 103 19.77 -21.69 -13.40
N ASN A 104 21.00 -21.93 -12.96
CA ASN A 104 21.41 -21.89 -11.55
C ASN A 104 21.94 -20.51 -11.10
N THR A 105 21.81 -19.48 -11.95
CA THR A 105 22.14 -18.10 -11.58
C THR A 105 21.42 -17.72 -10.27
N ARG A 106 22.19 -17.26 -9.28
CA ARG A 106 21.67 -16.82 -7.97
C ARG A 106 21.36 -15.33 -8.00
N HIS A 107 20.10 -14.99 -7.79
CA HIS A 107 19.59 -13.61 -7.78
C HIS A 107 19.50 -13.10 -6.34
N CYS A 108 19.96 -11.87 -6.12
CA CYS A 108 19.77 -11.14 -4.86
C CYS A 108 19.22 -9.75 -5.18
N LEU A 109 17.97 -9.50 -4.79
CA LEU A 109 17.29 -8.22 -5.00
C LEU A 109 17.26 -7.42 -3.70
N TYR A 110 17.64 -6.15 -3.75
CA TYR A 110 17.54 -5.27 -2.59
C TYR A 110 16.27 -4.42 -2.65
N GLY A 111 15.50 -4.38 -1.56
CA GLY A 111 14.36 -3.47 -1.42
C GLY A 111 13.47 -3.79 -0.23
N LEU A 112 12.57 -2.87 0.11
CA LEU A 112 11.69 -2.96 1.29
C LEU A 112 10.24 -3.29 0.96
N ASP A 113 9.86 -3.19 -0.32
CA ASP A 113 8.48 -3.30 -0.77
C ASP A 113 7.98 -4.74 -0.74
N ALA A 114 6.69 -4.93 -0.47
CA ALA A 114 6.08 -6.24 -0.39
C ALA A 114 5.97 -6.91 -1.77
N ASP A 115 5.76 -6.11 -2.81
CA ASP A 115 5.61 -6.52 -4.21
C ASP A 115 6.83 -7.29 -4.71
N LEU A 116 8.03 -6.97 -4.20
CA LEU A 116 9.26 -7.70 -4.50
C LEU A 116 9.17 -9.19 -4.16
N ILE A 117 8.43 -9.57 -3.11
CA ILE A 117 8.23 -10.98 -2.75
C ILE A 117 7.42 -11.68 -3.83
N MET A 118 6.33 -11.05 -4.26
CA MET A 118 5.41 -11.59 -5.27
C MET A 118 6.09 -11.64 -6.65
N LEU A 119 6.85 -10.60 -7.01
CA LEU A 119 7.63 -10.57 -8.26
C LEU A 119 8.75 -11.62 -8.28
N ALA A 120 9.45 -11.81 -7.15
CA ALA A 120 10.47 -12.84 -7.05
C ALA A 120 9.87 -14.25 -7.18
N LEU A 121 8.68 -14.49 -6.60
CA LEU A 121 7.93 -15.73 -6.81
C LEU A 121 7.52 -15.91 -8.28
N ALA A 122 6.97 -14.85 -8.91
CA ALA A 122 6.54 -14.84 -10.32
C ALA A 122 7.70 -15.09 -11.31
N SER A 123 8.94 -14.83 -10.91
CA SER A 123 10.12 -15.06 -11.74
C SER A 123 10.40 -16.56 -12.00
N HIS A 124 9.85 -17.45 -11.16
CA HIS A 124 10.09 -18.89 -11.15
C HIS A 124 11.57 -19.26 -11.12
N LYS A 125 12.40 -18.43 -10.45
CA LYS A 125 13.82 -18.72 -10.23
C LYS A 125 14.00 -19.46 -8.92
N VAL A 126 14.69 -20.60 -9.00
CA VAL A 126 15.02 -21.42 -7.84
C VAL A 126 15.86 -20.62 -6.85
N HIS A 127 16.97 -20.04 -7.30
CA HIS A 127 17.88 -19.32 -6.41
C HIS A 127 17.62 -17.81 -6.42
N PHE A 128 16.60 -17.37 -5.69
CA PHE A 128 16.26 -15.96 -5.53
C PHE A 128 16.19 -15.59 -4.04
N SER A 129 16.91 -14.54 -3.64
CA SER A 129 16.81 -13.93 -2.31
C SER A 129 16.46 -12.44 -2.40
N ILE A 130 15.76 -11.94 -1.39
CA ILE A 130 15.54 -10.50 -1.17
C ILE A 130 16.37 -10.07 0.04
N LEU A 131 17.23 -9.07 -0.13
CA LEU A 131 17.99 -8.43 0.91
C LEU A 131 17.26 -7.17 1.37
N ARG A 132 17.02 -7.03 2.67
CA ARG A 132 16.33 -5.86 3.23
C ARG A 132 16.86 -5.49 4.60
N GLU A 133 16.68 -4.24 4.99
CA GLU A 133 16.97 -3.80 6.35
C GLU A 133 16.00 -4.46 7.35
N ALA A 134 16.52 -4.91 8.49
CA ALA A 134 15.69 -5.43 9.57
C ALA A 134 14.94 -4.27 10.25
N ARG A 135 13.66 -4.51 10.56
CA ARG A 135 12.88 -3.60 11.41
C ARG A 135 13.38 -3.73 12.85
N SER A 136 14.12 -2.73 13.32
CA SER A 136 14.54 -2.62 14.72
C SER A 136 13.62 -1.66 15.49
N LYS A 137 13.19 -2.05 16.69
CA LYS A 137 12.42 -1.19 17.61
C LYS A 137 13.30 -0.19 18.39
N GLY A 138 14.59 -0.10 18.08
CA GLY A 138 15.54 0.81 18.74
C GLY A 138 16.42 1.58 17.76
N LYS A 139 16.94 2.74 18.21
CA LYS A 139 17.95 3.56 17.50
C LYS A 139 19.31 2.83 17.48
N LEU A 140 19.40 1.75 16.72
CA LEU A 140 20.70 1.14 16.40
C LEU A 140 21.39 2.00 15.34
N PRO A 141 22.68 2.33 15.50
CA PRO A 141 23.42 3.15 14.53
C PRO A 141 23.57 2.49 13.16
N LYS A 142 23.46 1.16 13.08
CA LYS A 142 23.31 0.41 11.83
C LYS A 142 22.23 -0.65 12.00
N LYS A 143 21.22 -0.63 11.14
CA LYS A 143 20.21 -1.71 11.11
C LYS A 143 20.86 -2.95 10.49
N PRO A 144 20.68 -4.15 11.07
CA PRO A 144 21.17 -5.37 10.45
C PRO A 144 20.40 -5.64 9.16
N TYR A 145 21.06 -6.25 8.19
CA TYR A 145 20.38 -6.76 6.99
C TYR A 145 19.83 -8.16 7.27
N GLN A 146 18.73 -8.49 6.61
CA GLN A 146 18.12 -9.81 6.61
C GLN A 146 17.89 -10.30 5.19
N PHE A 147 18.08 -11.60 4.98
CA PHE A 147 17.72 -12.28 3.76
C PHE A 147 16.34 -12.92 3.89
N LEU A 148 15.49 -12.68 2.90
CA LEU A 148 14.30 -13.47 2.65
C LEU A 148 14.60 -14.41 1.48
N ASN A 149 14.70 -15.70 1.77
CA ASN A 149 15.02 -16.72 0.77
C ASN A 149 13.75 -17.22 0.10
N ILE A 150 13.59 -16.93 -1.19
CA ILE A 150 12.35 -17.21 -1.92
C ILE A 150 12.18 -18.71 -2.15
N TRP A 151 13.26 -19.49 -2.32
CA TRP A 151 13.14 -20.94 -2.41
C TRP A 151 12.51 -21.57 -1.17
N VAL A 152 12.87 -21.09 0.03
CA VAL A 152 12.26 -21.57 1.28
C VAL A 152 10.77 -21.21 1.32
N LEU A 153 10.42 -19.98 0.92
CA LEU A 153 9.01 -19.58 0.80
C LEU A 153 8.24 -20.45 -0.19
N ARG A 154 8.87 -20.85 -1.31
CA ARG A 154 8.26 -21.76 -2.28
C ARG A 154 7.98 -23.14 -1.69
N GLU A 155 8.88 -23.68 -0.88
CA GLU A 155 8.65 -24.94 -0.14
C GLU A 155 7.47 -24.80 0.84
N TYR A 156 7.38 -23.70 1.58
CA TYR A 156 6.23 -23.42 2.45
C TYR A 156 4.92 -23.31 1.66
N LEU A 157 4.94 -22.60 0.53
CA LEU A 157 3.76 -22.47 -0.33
C LEU A 157 3.38 -23.79 -0.98
N GLU A 158 4.33 -24.65 -1.35
CA GLU A 158 4.03 -26.00 -1.84
C GLU A 158 3.27 -26.81 -0.79
N LEU A 159 3.73 -26.80 0.46
CA LEU A 159 3.05 -27.48 1.56
C LEU A 159 1.65 -26.93 1.80
N GLU A 160 1.50 -25.60 1.78
CA GLU A 160 0.25 -24.93 2.09
C GLU A 160 -0.78 -25.05 0.96
N MET A 161 -0.36 -24.90 -0.30
CA MET A 161 -1.23 -24.89 -1.48
C MET A 161 -1.55 -26.30 -2.00
N THR A 162 -0.80 -27.32 -1.60
CA THR A 162 -1.03 -28.69 -2.08
C THR A 162 -2.40 -29.22 -1.65
N ILE A 163 -3.16 -29.72 -2.63
CA ILE A 163 -4.48 -30.32 -2.42
C ILE A 163 -4.37 -31.84 -2.50
N PRO A 164 -4.79 -32.58 -1.44
CA PRO A 164 -4.72 -34.04 -1.41
C PRO A 164 -5.45 -34.73 -2.58
N GLY A 165 -4.78 -35.74 -3.14
CA GLY A 165 -5.30 -36.55 -4.24
C GLY A 165 -5.28 -35.86 -5.61
N CYS A 166 -4.57 -34.74 -5.75
CA CYS A 166 -4.30 -34.08 -7.03
C CYS A 166 -2.79 -34.05 -7.27
N LYS A 167 -2.38 -34.21 -8.54
CA LYS A 167 -1.01 -33.92 -8.97
C LYS A 167 -0.94 -32.42 -9.29
N HIS A 168 0.01 -31.73 -8.68
CA HIS A 168 0.19 -30.29 -8.89
C HIS A 168 1.50 -29.98 -9.59
N ASP A 169 1.51 -28.82 -10.23
CA ASP A 169 2.68 -28.10 -10.70
C ASP A 169 2.87 -26.93 -9.74
N ILE A 170 4.03 -26.89 -9.07
CA ILE A 170 4.32 -25.92 -8.01
C ILE A 170 4.34 -24.49 -8.59
N ASP A 171 4.88 -24.31 -9.80
CA ASP A 171 4.94 -22.99 -10.44
C ASP A 171 3.52 -22.47 -10.67
N ARG A 172 2.61 -23.35 -11.10
CA ARG A 172 1.20 -22.98 -11.31
C ARG A 172 0.42 -22.74 -10.03
N LEU A 173 0.73 -23.44 -8.94
CA LEU A 173 0.15 -23.14 -7.62
C LEU A 173 0.62 -21.77 -7.12
N ILE A 174 1.89 -21.43 -7.35
CA ILE A 174 2.46 -20.12 -7.00
C ILE A 174 1.82 -19.02 -7.86
N ASP A 175 1.64 -19.24 -9.17
CA ASP A 175 0.94 -18.29 -10.05
C ASP A 175 -0.47 -17.97 -9.54
N ASP A 176 -1.22 -19.00 -9.15
CA ASP A 176 -2.55 -18.85 -8.58
C ASP A 176 -2.52 -18.18 -7.21
N PHE A 177 -1.54 -18.51 -6.34
CA PHE A 177 -1.36 -17.86 -5.05
C PHE A 177 -1.12 -16.34 -5.19
N ILE A 178 -0.23 -15.95 -6.10
CA ILE A 178 0.03 -14.53 -6.42
C ILE A 178 -1.28 -13.87 -6.90
N PHE A 179 -1.97 -14.53 -7.83
CA PHE A 179 -3.20 -13.99 -8.41
C PHE A 179 -4.33 -13.80 -7.39
N ILE A 180 -4.58 -14.76 -6.51
CA ILE A 180 -5.62 -14.61 -5.47
C ILE A 180 -5.22 -13.53 -4.45
N CYS A 181 -3.92 -13.34 -4.18
CA CYS A 181 -3.45 -12.26 -3.30
C CYS A 181 -3.76 -10.86 -3.85
N PHE A 182 -3.87 -10.68 -5.18
CA PHE A 182 -4.28 -9.38 -5.77
C PHE A 182 -5.64 -8.89 -5.25
N LEU A 183 -6.51 -9.79 -4.81
CA LEU A 183 -7.83 -9.45 -4.24
C LEU A 183 -7.72 -8.75 -2.87
N THR A 184 -6.59 -8.90 -2.19
CA THR A 184 -6.28 -8.21 -0.92
C THR A 184 -5.78 -6.78 -1.11
N GLY A 185 -5.75 -6.30 -2.36
CA GLY A 185 -5.30 -4.96 -2.75
C GLY A 185 -3.84 -4.94 -3.17
N ASN A 186 -3.53 -4.00 -4.06
CA ASN A 186 -2.19 -3.67 -4.53
C ASN A 186 -2.17 -2.20 -4.97
N ASP A 187 -1.06 -1.73 -5.53
CA ASP A 187 -0.91 -0.33 -5.92
C ASP A 187 -1.85 0.11 -7.07
N PHE A 188 -2.44 -0.85 -7.81
CA PHE A 188 -3.25 -0.58 -9.01
C PHE A 188 -4.76 -0.74 -8.77
N ILE A 189 -5.16 -1.60 -7.84
CA ILE A 189 -6.57 -1.84 -7.51
C ILE A 189 -6.78 -1.94 -5.99
N PRO A 190 -7.89 -1.39 -5.47
CA PRO A 190 -8.21 -1.48 -4.05
C PRO A 190 -8.51 -2.93 -3.63
N HIS A 191 -8.31 -3.21 -2.34
CA HIS A 191 -8.71 -4.48 -1.74
C HIS A 191 -10.23 -4.65 -1.78
N ILE A 192 -10.70 -5.88 -1.97
CA ILE A 192 -12.13 -6.20 -1.80
C ILE A 192 -12.52 -5.88 -0.35
N PRO A 193 -13.64 -5.19 -0.08
CA PRO A 193 -13.93 -4.69 1.26
C PRO A 193 -13.95 -5.77 2.35
N SER A 194 -14.29 -7.02 2.02
CA SER A 194 -14.30 -8.15 2.96
C SER A 194 -12.93 -8.83 3.17
N LEU A 195 -11.86 -8.38 2.50
CA LEU A 195 -10.54 -9.02 2.52
C LEU A 195 -9.47 -8.09 3.10
N GLU A 196 -9.23 -8.20 4.40
CA GLU A 196 -8.16 -7.47 5.09
C GLU A 196 -7.06 -8.44 5.56
N ILE A 197 -5.80 -8.19 5.18
CA ILE A 197 -4.67 -9.11 5.47
C ILE A 197 -4.51 -9.38 6.97
N HIS A 198 -4.69 -8.35 7.81
CA HIS A 198 -4.57 -8.48 9.27
C HIS A 198 -5.75 -9.23 9.91
N GLU A 199 -6.77 -9.58 9.13
CA GLU A 199 -7.91 -10.42 9.51
C GLU A 199 -7.86 -11.80 8.84
N TYR A 200 -6.67 -12.29 8.48
CA TYR A 200 -6.46 -13.63 7.91
C TYR A 200 -7.10 -13.81 6.52
N ALA A 201 -7.15 -12.74 5.71
CA ALA A 201 -7.71 -12.82 4.36
C ALA A 201 -6.93 -13.76 3.43
N VAL A 202 -5.60 -13.82 3.57
CA VAL A 202 -4.76 -14.72 2.74
C VAL A 202 -5.08 -16.19 3.05
N ASP A 203 -5.23 -16.54 4.33
CA ASP A 203 -5.62 -17.87 4.77
C ASP A 203 -6.99 -18.27 4.19
N LEU A 204 -7.98 -17.37 4.27
CA LEU A 204 -9.30 -17.58 3.68
C LEU A 204 -9.22 -17.81 2.16
N LEU A 205 -8.41 -17.02 1.45
CA LEU A 205 -8.24 -17.16 0.00
C LEU A 205 -7.64 -18.52 -0.37
N ILE A 206 -6.65 -19.00 0.38
CA ILE A 206 -6.04 -20.33 0.22
C ILE A 206 -7.08 -21.43 0.49
N ASP A 207 -7.84 -21.32 1.58
CA ASP A 207 -8.86 -22.31 1.96
C ASP A 207 -9.96 -22.44 0.90
N VAL A 208 -10.48 -21.30 0.42
CA VAL A 208 -11.47 -21.26 -0.67
C VAL A 208 -10.88 -21.85 -1.94
N TYR A 209 -9.62 -21.50 -2.28
CA TYR A 209 -8.94 -22.01 -3.46
C TYR A 209 -8.83 -23.54 -3.43
N LYS A 210 -8.32 -24.09 -2.32
CA LYS A 210 -8.16 -25.54 -2.12
C LYS A 210 -9.50 -26.28 -2.19
N THR A 211 -10.53 -25.73 -1.56
CA THR A 211 -11.90 -26.28 -1.57
C THR A 211 -12.50 -26.28 -2.97
N MET A 212 -12.24 -25.24 -3.75
CA MET A 212 -12.84 -25.04 -5.06
C MET A 212 -12.03 -25.64 -6.21
N TYR A 213 -10.74 -25.95 -6.03
CA TYR A 213 -9.83 -26.37 -7.10
C TYR A 213 -10.42 -27.44 -8.03
N LYS A 214 -10.94 -28.54 -7.47
CA LYS A 214 -11.57 -29.63 -8.24
C LYS A 214 -12.87 -29.18 -8.93
N LYS A 215 -13.70 -28.38 -8.24
CA LYS A 215 -14.99 -27.88 -8.76
C LYS A 215 -14.82 -26.84 -9.88
N MET A 216 -13.76 -26.05 -9.82
CA MET A 216 -13.36 -25.09 -10.84
C MET A 216 -12.74 -25.77 -12.05
N GLY A 217 -12.11 -26.94 -11.84
CA GLY A 217 -11.46 -27.72 -12.87
C GLY A 217 -9.98 -27.41 -13.03
N GLY A 218 -9.30 -27.01 -11.95
CA GLY A 218 -7.86 -26.72 -11.90
C GLY A 218 -7.52 -25.24 -11.76
N TYR A 219 -6.31 -24.87 -12.18
CA TYR A 219 -5.70 -23.56 -11.97
C TYR A 219 -6.50 -22.37 -12.52
N ILE A 220 -6.47 -21.22 -11.84
CA ILE A 220 -7.13 -19.99 -12.29
C ILE A 220 -6.31 -19.32 -13.40
N VAL A 221 -5.00 -19.25 -13.20
CA VAL A 221 -4.03 -18.68 -14.12
C VAL A 221 -3.59 -19.74 -15.13
N ASP A 222 -3.50 -19.34 -16.39
CA ASP A 222 -3.01 -20.13 -17.50
C ASP A 222 -1.85 -19.42 -18.18
N THR A 223 -0.66 -19.88 -17.86
CA THR A 223 0.63 -19.48 -18.43
C THR A 223 1.06 -20.37 -19.60
N ASP A 224 0.38 -21.50 -19.84
CA ASP A 224 0.73 -22.48 -20.89
C ASP A 224 0.22 -22.07 -22.28
N LYS A 225 -0.79 -21.21 -22.31
CA LYS A 225 -1.62 -20.94 -23.48
C LYS A 225 -0.99 -20.03 -24.53
N ILE A 226 0.27 -20.17 -24.94
CA ILE A 226 0.69 -19.35 -26.08
C ILE A 226 1.81 -19.80 -27.03
N LYS A 227 1.58 -19.46 -28.31
CA LYS A 227 2.57 -19.11 -29.33
C LYS A 227 3.33 -17.79 -29.05
N ASP A 228 3.09 -17.18 -27.90
CA ASP A 228 3.60 -15.90 -27.40
C ASP A 228 4.12 -16.15 -25.97
N LYS A 229 5.37 -16.57 -25.83
CA LYS A 229 5.93 -17.29 -24.66
C LYS A 229 5.90 -16.53 -23.31
N HIS A 230 5.11 -15.46 -23.19
CA HIS A 230 5.14 -14.52 -22.09
C HIS A 230 3.77 -14.02 -21.59
N ALA A 231 2.61 -14.47 -22.08
CA ALA A 231 1.32 -13.94 -21.60
C ALA A 231 0.57 -14.89 -20.63
N ALA A 232 0.44 -14.48 -19.37
CA ALA A 232 -0.45 -15.13 -18.40
C ALA A 232 -1.90 -14.69 -18.61
N TYR A 233 -2.84 -15.64 -18.65
CA TYR A 233 -4.27 -15.35 -18.80
C TYR A 233 -5.11 -15.91 -17.66
N VAL A 234 -6.16 -15.17 -17.30
CA VAL A 234 -7.14 -15.61 -16.30
C VAL A 234 -8.20 -16.50 -16.96
N LYS A 235 -8.45 -17.68 -16.39
CA LYS A 235 -9.62 -18.50 -16.72
C LYS A 235 -10.86 -17.91 -16.05
N ILE A 236 -11.54 -17.00 -16.74
CA ILE A 236 -12.70 -16.26 -16.22
C ILE A 236 -13.77 -17.18 -15.61
N SER A 237 -14.09 -18.30 -16.24
CA SER A 237 -15.08 -19.27 -15.72
C SER A 237 -14.64 -19.96 -14.42
N ARG A 238 -13.33 -20.11 -14.19
CA ARG A 238 -12.78 -20.64 -12.94
C ARG A 238 -12.77 -19.55 -11.87
N LEU A 239 -12.32 -18.35 -12.23
CA LEU A 239 -12.33 -17.19 -11.35
C LEU A 239 -13.75 -16.88 -10.83
N GLU A 240 -14.76 -16.94 -11.70
CA GLU A 240 -16.14 -16.67 -11.31
C GLU A 240 -16.66 -17.68 -10.28
N LYS A 241 -16.30 -18.96 -10.41
CA LYS A 241 -16.61 -19.99 -9.40
C LYS A 241 -15.86 -19.76 -8.08
N PHE A 242 -14.60 -19.34 -8.13
CA PHE A 242 -13.81 -18.99 -6.94
C PHE A 242 -14.46 -17.84 -6.17
N LEU A 243 -14.75 -16.73 -6.88
CA LEU A 243 -15.34 -15.53 -6.30
C LEU A 243 -16.75 -15.77 -5.79
N HIS A 244 -17.52 -16.65 -6.44
CA HIS A 244 -18.81 -17.07 -5.93
C HIS A 244 -18.68 -17.72 -4.54
N GLU A 245 -17.77 -18.70 -4.37
CA GLU A 245 -17.54 -19.32 -3.07
C GLU A 245 -17.05 -18.29 -2.04
N LEU A 246 -16.09 -17.44 -2.43
CA LEU A 246 -15.57 -16.38 -1.57
C LEU A 246 -16.67 -15.41 -1.08
N SER A 247 -17.64 -15.10 -1.96
CA SER A 247 -18.76 -14.21 -1.63
C SER A 247 -19.66 -14.75 -0.50
N LEU A 248 -19.69 -16.06 -0.28
CA LEU A 248 -20.47 -16.68 0.80
C LEU A 248 -19.93 -16.33 2.19
N HIS A 249 -18.66 -15.90 2.29
CA HIS A 249 -18.04 -15.50 3.55
C HIS A 249 -18.25 -14.02 3.88
N GLU A 250 -18.63 -13.22 2.89
CA GLU A 250 -18.67 -11.75 2.97
C GLU A 250 -19.54 -11.22 4.11
N GLU A 251 -20.79 -11.70 4.21
CA GLU A 251 -21.73 -11.25 5.24
C GLU A 251 -21.25 -11.63 6.64
N LYS A 252 -20.71 -12.84 6.80
CA LYS A 252 -20.17 -13.33 8.09
C LYS A 252 -18.97 -12.50 8.54
N ILE A 253 -18.09 -12.11 7.62
CA ILE A 253 -16.93 -11.27 7.92
C ILE A 253 -17.42 -9.90 8.41
N PHE A 254 -18.32 -9.25 7.67
CA PHE A 254 -18.82 -7.94 8.06
C PHE A 254 -19.59 -7.96 9.38
N LEU A 255 -20.40 -8.98 9.63
CA LEU A 255 -21.10 -9.14 10.90
C LEU A 255 -20.11 -9.28 12.06
N LYS A 256 -19.06 -10.10 11.90
CA LYS A 256 -18.01 -10.25 12.92
C LYS A 256 -17.27 -8.93 13.17
N ARG A 257 -16.94 -8.17 12.12
CA ARG A 257 -16.33 -6.83 12.25
C ARG A 257 -17.24 -5.88 13.03
N TYR A 258 -18.53 -5.87 12.70
CA TYR A 258 -19.54 -5.06 13.39
C TYR A 258 -19.61 -5.42 14.89
N GLU A 259 -19.71 -6.70 15.23
CA GLU A 259 -19.76 -7.18 16.62
C GLU A 259 -18.51 -6.82 17.42
N LEU A 260 -17.32 -6.97 16.82
CA LEU A 260 -16.05 -6.63 17.45
C LEU A 260 -15.96 -5.13 17.72
N ARG A 261 -16.38 -4.30 16.75
CA ARG A 261 -16.44 -2.85 16.90
C ARG A 261 -17.42 -2.44 18.00
N GLU A 262 -18.61 -3.02 18.05
CA GLU A 262 -19.59 -2.77 19.10
C GLU A 262 -19.06 -3.16 20.49
N LYS A 263 -18.38 -4.31 20.61
CA LYS A 263 -17.73 -4.73 21.87
C LYS A 263 -16.64 -3.74 22.29
N LEU A 264 -15.81 -3.29 21.35
CA LEU A 264 -14.76 -2.31 21.63
C LEU A 264 -15.34 -0.97 22.07
N LEU A 265 -16.37 -0.47 21.38
CA LEU A 265 -17.06 0.78 21.75
C LEU A 265 -17.66 0.70 23.15
N ARG A 266 -18.33 -0.40 23.50
CA ARG A 266 -18.84 -0.62 24.87
C ARG A 266 -17.73 -0.64 25.91
N LYS A 267 -16.57 -1.23 25.60
CA LYS A 267 -15.43 -1.25 26.52
C LYS A 267 -14.86 0.15 26.73
N ILE A 268 -14.70 0.92 25.65
CA ILE A 268 -14.25 2.31 25.70
C ILE A 268 -15.22 3.18 26.52
N GLN A 269 -16.53 3.05 26.28
CA GLN A 269 -17.54 3.80 27.02
C GLN A 269 -17.55 3.48 28.51
N ARG A 270 -17.37 2.21 28.89
CA ARG A 270 -17.23 1.82 30.30
C ARG A 270 -15.99 2.42 30.93
N GLN A 271 -14.85 2.34 30.24
CA GLN A 271 -13.59 2.89 30.73
C GLN A 271 -13.67 4.41 30.87
N ALA A 272 -14.27 5.12 29.91
CA ALA A 272 -14.48 6.56 30.02
C ALA A 272 -15.40 6.92 31.20
N ALA A 273 -16.46 6.14 31.44
CA ALA A 273 -17.33 6.34 32.60
C ALA A 273 -16.62 6.05 33.95
N GLU A 274 -15.72 5.06 33.99
CA GLU A 274 -14.87 4.77 35.14
C GLU A 274 -13.82 5.87 35.39
N ASP A 275 -13.17 6.38 34.32
CA ASP A 275 -12.21 7.47 34.40
C ASP A 275 -12.89 8.77 34.87
N GLU A 276 -14.06 9.12 34.32
CA GLU A 276 -14.87 10.27 34.78
C GLU A 276 -15.31 10.12 36.25
N TRP A 277 -15.64 8.90 36.69
CA TRP A 277 -16.02 8.65 38.08
C TRP A 277 -14.82 8.78 39.02
N ASN A 278 -13.64 8.32 38.61
CA ASN A 278 -12.40 8.46 39.37
C ASN A 278 -11.93 9.92 39.46
N GLU A 279 -12.03 10.70 38.38
CA GLU A 279 -11.71 12.14 38.36
C GLU A 279 -12.62 12.91 39.33
N ARG A 280 -13.94 12.69 39.27
CA ARG A 280 -14.88 13.33 40.22
C ARG A 280 -14.59 12.95 41.67
N ASN A 281 -14.18 11.71 41.94
CA ASN A 281 -13.82 11.30 43.30
C ASN A 281 -12.47 11.88 43.76
N TYR A 282 -11.53 12.16 42.85
CA TYR A 282 -10.28 12.84 43.17
C TYR A 282 -10.52 14.33 43.50
N GLU A 283 -11.37 15.02 42.73
CA GLU A 283 -11.77 16.41 42.99
C GLU A 283 -12.48 16.57 44.36
N ILE A 284 -13.34 15.61 44.74
CA ILE A 284 -14.00 15.59 46.07
C ILE A 284 -12.98 15.39 47.21
N VAL A 285 -11.90 14.65 46.98
CA VAL A 285 -10.85 14.42 47.99
C VAL A 285 -9.91 15.64 48.10
N GLU A 286 -9.63 16.36 47.01
CA GLU A 286 -8.88 17.63 47.03
C GLU A 286 -9.66 18.77 47.70
N GLU A 287 -10.97 18.93 47.44
CA GLU A 287 -11.82 19.91 48.15
C GLU A 287 -11.86 19.67 49.67
N SER A 288 -11.55 18.45 50.13
CA SER A 288 -11.46 18.09 51.54
C SER A 288 -10.09 18.41 52.17
N ALA A 289 -9.05 18.61 51.35
CA ALA A 289 -7.68 18.83 51.79
C ALA A 289 -7.26 20.32 51.76
N ASP A 290 -8.01 21.18 51.08
CA ASP A 290 -7.67 22.58 50.79
C ASP A 290 -7.93 23.59 51.94
N VAL A 291 -7.93 23.16 53.20
CA VAL A 291 -8.04 24.07 54.37
C VAL A 291 -6.67 24.45 54.96
N LEU A 292 -5.55 23.93 54.47
CA LEU A 292 -4.23 24.25 55.00
C LEU A 292 -3.17 24.30 53.89
N GLU A 293 -3.02 25.45 53.23
CA GLU A 293 -1.74 26.16 53.12
C GLU A 293 -1.88 27.43 52.28
N GLN A 294 -1.86 28.55 52.98
CA GLN A 294 -1.79 29.89 52.43
C GLN A 294 -0.43 30.45 52.90
N GLU A 295 0.56 30.55 52.02
CA GLU A 295 1.49 31.70 51.90
C GLU A 295 2.64 31.51 50.90
N CYS A 296 2.76 32.52 50.00
CA CYS A 296 3.94 33.16 49.42
C CYS A 296 4.94 32.37 48.53
N ILE A 297 5.19 32.88 47.32
CA ILE A 297 6.39 33.70 46.96
C ILE A 297 6.31 34.12 45.48
N SER A 298 6.61 35.40 45.24
CA SER A 298 6.78 36.08 43.95
C SER A 298 8.14 35.79 43.29
N VAL A 299 8.18 35.56 41.96
CA VAL A 299 9.35 35.91 41.12
C VAL A 299 8.88 36.24 39.68
N CYS A 300 9.29 37.40 39.18
CA CYS A 300 9.14 37.83 37.79
C CYS A 300 10.23 37.19 36.90
N THR A 301 9.90 36.77 35.66
CA THR A 301 10.91 36.53 34.61
C THR A 301 10.40 36.93 33.22
N ASP A 302 11.31 37.54 32.47
CA ASP A 302 11.19 38.20 31.16
C ASP A 302 10.48 37.41 30.04
N ASP A 303 9.72 38.17 29.25
CA ASP A 303 9.08 37.78 27.98
C ASP A 303 10.12 37.54 26.87
N LYS A 304 10.49 36.28 26.66
CA LYS A 304 10.83 35.75 25.33
C LYS A 304 10.21 34.36 25.20
N PRO A 305 9.46 34.05 24.12
CA PRO A 305 8.89 32.73 23.96
C PRO A 305 10.03 31.71 23.82
N ASP A 306 10.15 30.82 24.81
CA ASP A 306 11.16 29.78 24.81
C ASP A 306 10.82 28.78 23.68
N VAL A 307 11.72 28.63 22.72
CA VAL A 307 11.60 27.66 21.61
C VAL A 307 11.37 26.24 22.15
N THR A 308 11.88 25.95 23.36
CA THR A 308 11.67 24.71 24.08
C THR A 308 10.21 24.56 24.53
N GLU A 309 9.62 25.64 25.05
CA GLU A 309 8.22 25.70 25.47
C GLU A 309 7.27 25.57 24.26
N ASN A 310 7.53 26.30 23.17
CA ASN A 310 6.80 26.17 21.91
C ASN A 310 6.86 24.74 21.35
N THR A 311 7.99 24.04 21.53
CA THR A 311 8.15 22.65 21.08
C THR A 311 7.37 21.68 21.97
N LEU A 312 7.34 21.93 23.27
CA LEU A 312 6.53 21.15 24.22
C LEU A 312 5.04 21.36 23.96
N GLU A 313 4.64 22.59 23.65
CA GLU A 313 3.28 22.95 23.22
C GLU A 313 2.91 22.24 21.92
N LEU A 314 3.75 22.29 20.89
CA LEU A 314 3.55 21.54 19.64
C LEU A 314 3.40 20.02 19.89
N LYS A 315 4.25 19.44 20.75
CA LYS A 315 4.20 18.01 21.09
C LYS A 315 2.92 17.66 21.86
N ARG A 316 2.44 18.55 22.74
CA ARG A 316 1.14 18.40 23.43
C ARG A 316 0.00 18.53 22.43
N ASP A 317 -0.06 19.60 21.66
CA ASP A 317 -1.10 19.84 20.65
C ASP A 317 -1.18 18.71 19.63
N LEU A 318 -0.05 18.20 19.15
CA LEU A 318 -0.02 17.08 18.22
C LEU A 318 -0.55 15.80 18.88
N LYS A 319 -0.10 15.53 20.11
CA LYS A 319 -0.58 14.39 20.89
C LYS A 319 -2.06 14.53 21.22
N ASP A 320 -2.55 15.74 21.46
CA ASP A 320 -3.93 16.07 21.79
C ASP A 320 -4.81 16.14 20.56
N ASN A 321 -4.28 16.41 19.38
CA ASN A 321 -5.00 16.33 18.10
C ASN A 321 -5.09 14.86 17.63
N LEU A 322 -4.01 14.09 17.79
CA LEU A 322 -4.01 12.64 17.57
C LEU A 322 -4.89 11.92 18.58
N ARG A 323 -4.85 12.34 19.86
CA ARG A 323 -5.77 11.88 20.91
C ARG A 323 -7.17 12.35 20.61
N SER A 324 -7.43 13.63 20.31
CA SER A 324 -8.76 14.12 19.92
C SER A 324 -9.31 13.42 18.67
N LYS A 325 -8.47 12.98 17.74
CA LYS A 325 -8.90 12.14 16.60
C LYS A 325 -9.13 10.69 17.00
N GLN A 326 -8.33 10.12 17.88
CA GLN A 326 -8.65 8.86 18.57
C GLN A 326 -9.85 8.98 19.52
N ASP A 327 -10.13 10.17 20.02
CA ASP A 327 -11.22 10.50 20.92
C ASP A 327 -12.44 10.92 20.08
N LEU A 328 -12.30 11.27 18.80
CA LEU A 328 -13.42 11.25 17.84
C LEU A 328 -13.87 9.80 17.59
N PHE A 329 -12.93 8.84 17.68
CA PHE A 329 -13.24 7.40 17.75
C PHE A 329 -13.78 6.97 19.14
N LYS A 330 -13.39 7.61 20.27
CA LYS A 330 -13.86 7.24 21.63
C LYS A 330 -15.12 7.98 22.13
N ASN A 331 -15.27 9.28 21.86
CA ASN A 331 -16.38 10.17 22.24
C ASN A 331 -17.65 9.97 21.38
N GLY A 332 -17.72 8.87 20.61
CA GLY A 332 -18.93 8.54 19.86
C GLY A 332 -19.29 9.55 18.76
N SER A 333 -18.34 10.36 18.27
CA SER A 333 -18.53 11.12 17.01
C SER A 333 -18.50 10.20 15.77
N SER A 334 -18.12 8.93 15.95
CA SER A 334 -18.62 7.82 15.12
C SER A 334 -20.12 7.56 15.35
N LYS A 335 -20.93 8.62 15.41
CA LYS A 335 -22.33 8.50 15.77
C LYS A 335 -23.13 7.81 14.68
N HIS A 336 -22.66 7.73 13.43
CA HIS A 336 -23.13 6.70 12.51
C HIS A 336 -22.01 6.31 11.54
N ASP A 337 -21.44 5.11 11.71
CA ASP A 337 -21.18 4.32 10.51
C ASP A 337 -22.52 4.23 9.78
N ARG A 338 -22.70 5.07 8.76
CA ARG A 338 -23.96 5.16 8.01
C ARG A 338 -24.17 3.91 7.17
N ILE A 339 -23.07 3.25 6.78
CA ILE A 339 -23.09 2.07 5.93
C ILE A 339 -23.51 0.84 6.76
N ARG A 340 -22.97 0.71 7.99
CA ARG A 340 -23.22 -0.42 8.91
C ARG A 340 -23.03 -1.76 8.22
N LEU A 341 -21.81 -2.02 7.75
CA LEU A 341 -21.45 -3.29 7.11
C LEU A 341 -21.89 -4.48 7.99
N GLY A 342 -22.50 -5.49 7.36
CA GLY A 342 -22.99 -6.69 8.06
C GLY A 342 -24.43 -6.58 8.57
N LEU A 343 -25.05 -5.39 8.60
CA LEU A 343 -26.47 -5.23 8.95
C LEU A 343 -27.36 -5.12 7.70
N PRO A 344 -28.61 -5.64 7.72
CA PRO A 344 -29.51 -5.63 6.56
C PRO A 344 -29.52 -4.28 5.80
N GLY A 345 -29.36 -4.34 4.49
CA GLY A 345 -29.29 -3.16 3.61
C GLY A 345 -27.92 -2.45 3.54
N TRP A 346 -26.87 -3.00 4.14
CA TRP A 346 -25.53 -2.38 4.15
C TRP A 346 -24.98 -2.08 2.76
N LYS A 347 -25.25 -2.97 1.80
CA LYS A 347 -24.74 -2.85 0.43
C LYS A 347 -25.35 -1.65 -0.30
N SER A 348 -26.67 -1.47 -0.19
CA SER A 348 -27.34 -0.29 -0.76
C SER A 348 -26.85 1.00 -0.09
N ARG A 349 -26.68 1.01 1.24
CA ARG A 349 -26.12 2.17 1.95
C ARG A 349 -24.68 2.48 1.54
N PHE A 350 -23.86 1.46 1.26
CA PHE A 350 -22.50 1.65 0.75
C PHE A 350 -22.51 2.38 -0.59
N TYR A 351 -23.25 1.89 -1.57
CA TYR A 351 -23.30 2.52 -2.89
C TYR A 351 -23.90 3.93 -2.86
N LYS A 352 -24.92 4.14 -2.02
CA LYS A 352 -25.48 5.48 -1.80
C LYS A 352 -24.47 6.45 -1.17
N GLU A 353 -23.83 6.06 -0.06
CA GLU A 353 -22.93 6.96 0.67
C GLU A 353 -21.60 7.21 -0.08
N LYS A 354 -21.08 6.21 -0.79
CA LYS A 354 -19.77 6.30 -1.46
C LYS A 354 -19.83 6.81 -2.89
N PHE A 355 -20.95 6.61 -3.59
CA PHE A 355 -21.07 6.92 -5.01
C PHE A 355 -22.34 7.73 -5.36
N GLY A 356 -23.20 8.04 -4.39
CA GLY A 356 -24.42 8.80 -4.64
C GLY A 356 -25.51 8.05 -5.41
N ALA A 357 -25.39 6.72 -5.58
CA ALA A 357 -26.39 5.92 -6.29
C ALA A 357 -27.62 5.69 -5.41
N GLU A 358 -28.78 6.23 -5.81
CA GLU A 358 -29.99 6.22 -4.98
C GLU A 358 -30.97 5.10 -5.34
N THR A 359 -31.07 4.76 -6.62
CA THR A 359 -32.02 3.77 -7.14
C THR A 359 -31.37 2.41 -7.38
N SER A 360 -32.16 1.34 -7.34
CA SER A 360 -31.65 -0.01 -7.64
C SER A 360 -31.05 -0.13 -9.04
N ASN A 361 -31.56 0.63 -10.02
CA ASN A 361 -31.05 0.64 -11.38
C ASN A 361 -29.70 1.36 -11.49
N GLU A 362 -29.50 2.46 -10.76
CA GLU A 362 -28.20 3.13 -10.68
C GLU A 362 -27.16 2.25 -10.01
N ILE A 363 -27.52 1.61 -8.89
CA ILE A 363 -26.65 0.67 -8.19
C ILE A 363 -26.26 -0.48 -9.12
N GLY A 364 -27.21 -1.09 -9.84
CA GLY A 364 -26.91 -2.20 -10.75
C GLY A 364 -26.00 -1.80 -11.92
N ARG A 365 -26.18 -0.61 -12.49
CA ARG A 365 -25.29 -0.08 -13.54
C ARG A 365 -23.88 0.17 -13.01
N LEU A 366 -23.78 0.86 -11.87
CA LEU A 366 -22.50 1.14 -11.22
C LEU A 366 -21.75 -0.15 -10.85
N GLN A 367 -22.46 -1.15 -10.29
CA GLN A 367 -21.88 -2.46 -9.99
C GLN A 367 -21.32 -3.12 -11.23
N THR A 368 -22.07 -3.13 -12.33
CA THR A 368 -21.62 -3.73 -13.61
C THR A 368 -20.35 -3.05 -14.11
N GLU A 369 -20.30 -1.71 -14.06
CA GLU A 369 -19.13 -0.93 -14.47
C GLU A 369 -17.91 -1.17 -13.56
N MET A 370 -18.11 -1.13 -12.24
CA MET A 370 -17.05 -1.40 -11.26
C MET A 370 -16.49 -2.81 -11.38
N VAL A 371 -17.35 -3.81 -11.59
CA VAL A 371 -16.95 -5.21 -11.80
C VAL A 371 -16.15 -5.36 -13.08
N GLN A 372 -16.59 -4.75 -14.18
CA GLN A 372 -15.82 -4.75 -15.43
C GLN A 372 -14.43 -4.14 -15.21
N LYS A 373 -14.36 -2.94 -14.62
CA LYS A 373 -13.08 -2.25 -14.38
C LYS A 373 -12.19 -2.98 -13.39
N TYR A 374 -12.76 -3.63 -12.38
CA TYR A 374 -11.98 -4.43 -11.43
C TYR A 374 -11.42 -5.68 -12.09
N LEU A 375 -12.21 -6.35 -12.95
CA LEU A 375 -11.74 -7.49 -13.74
C LEU A 375 -10.66 -7.11 -14.75
N GLU A 376 -10.81 -5.95 -15.42
CA GLU A 376 -9.75 -5.36 -16.23
C GLU A 376 -8.49 -5.18 -15.39
N GLY A 377 -8.59 -4.63 -14.18
CA GLY A 377 -7.46 -4.44 -13.27
C GLY A 377 -6.77 -5.74 -12.86
N LEU A 378 -7.51 -6.78 -12.49
CA LEU A 378 -6.93 -8.09 -12.19
C LEU A 378 -6.15 -8.67 -13.37
N CYS A 379 -6.69 -8.52 -14.59
CA CYS A 379 -6.00 -8.96 -15.80
C CYS A 379 -4.78 -8.08 -16.13
N TRP A 380 -4.86 -6.78 -15.83
CA TRP A 380 -3.77 -5.82 -16.04
C TRP A 380 -2.60 -6.15 -15.12
N VAL A 381 -2.85 -6.31 -13.81
CA VAL A 381 -1.84 -6.62 -12.79
C VAL A 381 -1.17 -7.97 -13.07
N LEU A 382 -1.95 -9.00 -13.44
CA LEU A 382 -1.39 -10.30 -13.82
C LEU A 382 -0.41 -10.16 -15.00
N ARG A 383 -0.76 -9.42 -16.05
CA ARG A 383 0.15 -9.18 -17.19
C ARG A 383 1.35 -8.33 -16.76
N TYR A 384 1.16 -7.35 -15.90
CA TYR A 384 2.25 -6.50 -15.40
C TYR A 384 3.32 -7.31 -14.67
N TYR A 385 2.91 -8.29 -13.85
CA TYR A 385 3.80 -9.16 -13.08
C TYR A 385 4.50 -10.23 -13.94
N PHE A 386 3.75 -10.94 -14.79
CA PHE A 386 4.25 -12.11 -15.52
C PHE A 386 4.76 -11.80 -16.93
N SER A 387 4.36 -10.67 -17.50
CA SER A 387 4.60 -10.28 -18.90
C SER A 387 5.25 -8.89 -18.95
N ASP A 388 4.69 -7.95 -19.69
CA ASP A 388 5.06 -6.54 -19.70
C ASP A 388 3.78 -5.69 -19.52
N VAL A 389 3.96 -4.38 -19.38
CA VAL A 389 2.85 -3.41 -19.21
C VAL A 389 1.85 -3.56 -20.36
N PRO A 390 0.60 -3.98 -20.09
CA PRO A 390 -0.38 -4.24 -21.14
C PRO A 390 -1.04 -2.96 -21.69
N SER A 391 -1.07 -1.89 -20.89
CA SER A 391 -1.47 -0.52 -21.26
C SER A 391 -0.97 0.45 -20.19
N TRP A 392 -0.26 1.48 -20.61
CA TRP A 392 0.27 2.56 -19.78
C TRP A 392 -0.80 3.58 -19.38
N SER A 393 -1.87 3.73 -20.17
CA SER A 393 -2.96 4.67 -19.88
C SER A 393 -4.12 4.07 -19.09
N TRP A 394 -4.18 2.74 -18.95
CA TRP A 394 -5.22 2.08 -18.15
C TRP A 394 -5.09 2.45 -16.66
N TYR A 395 -6.22 2.73 -16.02
CA TYR A 395 -6.31 2.92 -14.58
C TYR A 395 -7.67 2.43 -14.08
N TYR A 396 -7.75 2.12 -12.79
CA TYR A 396 -9.02 1.82 -12.11
C TYR A 396 -9.71 3.12 -11.70
N PRO A 397 -10.88 3.48 -12.26
CA PRO A 397 -11.47 4.82 -12.10
C PRO A 397 -12.31 5.00 -10.83
N PHE A 398 -12.14 4.12 -9.83
CA PHE A 398 -12.90 4.17 -8.58
C PHE A 398 -11.96 4.09 -7.37
N TYR A 399 -12.34 4.74 -6.27
CA TYR A 399 -11.58 4.67 -5.01
C TYR A 399 -11.81 3.37 -4.21
N TYR A 400 -12.88 2.63 -4.50
CA TYR A 400 -13.27 1.43 -3.76
C TYR A 400 -13.48 0.27 -4.72
N ALA A 401 -13.16 -0.95 -4.27
CA ALA A 401 -13.48 -2.17 -5.01
C ALA A 401 -14.98 -2.48 -4.93
N PRO A 402 -15.53 -3.26 -5.89
CA PRO A 402 -16.82 -3.91 -5.71
C PRO A 402 -16.76 -4.95 -4.58
N PHE A 403 -17.92 -5.35 -4.06
CA PHE A 403 -17.98 -6.46 -3.10
C PHE A 403 -17.73 -7.80 -3.79
N ALA A 404 -17.30 -8.82 -3.04
CA ALA A 404 -17.11 -10.16 -3.58
C ALA A 404 -18.42 -10.70 -4.18
N SER A 405 -19.56 -10.39 -3.55
CA SER A 405 -20.89 -10.76 -4.05
C SER A 405 -21.35 -10.00 -5.31
N ASP A 406 -20.64 -8.96 -5.74
CA ASP A 406 -20.87 -8.28 -7.02
C ASP A 406 -20.10 -8.90 -8.18
N LEU A 407 -19.00 -9.61 -7.89
CA LEU A 407 -18.11 -10.18 -8.90
C LEU A 407 -18.69 -11.46 -9.53
N LYS A 408 -19.79 -11.31 -10.25
CA LYS A 408 -20.53 -12.37 -10.96
C LYS A 408 -20.72 -12.02 -12.43
N HIS A 409 -21.09 -13.02 -13.24
CA HIS A 409 -21.30 -12.87 -14.69
C HIS A 409 -20.05 -12.31 -15.40
N LEU A 410 -18.87 -12.67 -14.93
CA LEU A 410 -17.59 -12.13 -15.43
C LEU A 410 -17.37 -12.48 -16.90
N SER A 411 -17.91 -13.63 -17.32
CA SER A 411 -17.81 -14.13 -18.70
C SER A 411 -18.47 -13.22 -19.74
N GLN A 412 -19.33 -12.28 -19.32
CA GLN A 412 -19.94 -11.30 -20.22
C GLN A 412 -18.96 -10.23 -20.71
N PHE A 413 -17.88 -9.99 -19.95
CA PHE A 413 -16.92 -8.93 -20.25
C PHE A 413 -15.82 -9.44 -21.18
N LYS A 414 -15.58 -8.69 -22.25
CA LYS A 414 -14.44 -8.91 -23.14
C LYS A 414 -13.31 -7.97 -22.74
N ILE A 415 -12.27 -8.52 -22.13
CA ILE A 415 -11.11 -7.75 -21.68
C ILE A 415 -10.12 -7.58 -22.83
N SER A 416 -9.77 -6.33 -23.11
CA SER A 416 -8.73 -5.96 -24.07
C SER A 416 -8.08 -4.66 -23.62
N PHE A 417 -6.78 -4.53 -23.86
CA PHE A 417 -6.01 -3.34 -23.49
C PHE A 417 -5.50 -2.63 -24.74
N THR A 418 -5.50 -1.30 -24.70
CA THR A 418 -4.88 -0.49 -25.74
C THR A 418 -3.38 -0.53 -25.57
N VAL A 419 -2.66 -0.97 -26.61
CA VAL A 419 -1.20 -0.91 -26.62
C VAL A 419 -0.79 0.54 -26.90
N ASP A 420 -0.23 1.19 -25.90
CA ASP A 420 0.15 2.60 -25.89
C ASP A 420 1.58 2.77 -25.34
N LYS A 421 1.98 4.00 -25.03
CA LYS A 421 3.34 4.36 -24.60
C LYS A 421 3.31 5.10 -23.27
N PRO A 422 4.40 5.02 -22.48
CA PRO A 422 4.51 5.79 -21.25
C PRO A 422 4.38 7.30 -21.52
N LEU A 423 3.87 8.03 -20.52
CA LEU A 423 3.90 9.49 -20.53
C LEU A 423 5.34 10.00 -20.62
N ARG A 424 5.53 11.17 -21.23
CA ARG A 424 6.83 11.84 -21.16
C ARG A 424 7.06 12.31 -19.71
N PRO A 425 8.32 12.36 -19.23
CA PRO A 425 8.61 12.70 -17.83
C PRO A 425 7.91 13.96 -17.31
N PHE A 426 7.85 15.02 -18.12
CA PHE A 426 7.15 16.25 -17.72
C PHE A 426 5.62 16.11 -17.68
N ASP A 427 5.03 15.33 -18.59
CA ASP A 427 3.58 15.06 -18.55
C ASP A 427 3.23 14.26 -17.28
N GLN A 428 4.10 13.30 -16.89
CA GLN A 428 3.98 12.55 -15.65
C GLN A 428 4.13 13.44 -14.41
N LEU A 429 5.12 14.35 -14.38
CA LEU A 429 5.30 15.28 -13.26
C LEU A 429 4.06 16.13 -13.00
N MET A 430 3.46 16.66 -14.07
CA MET A 430 2.22 17.44 -13.94
C MET A 430 1.04 16.61 -13.43
N ALA A 431 0.98 15.32 -13.79
CA ALA A 431 -0.09 14.43 -13.37
C ALA A 431 0.04 13.95 -11.91
N VAL A 432 1.26 13.86 -11.38
CA VAL A 432 1.54 13.26 -10.05
C VAL A 432 1.81 14.31 -8.97
N LEU A 433 2.44 15.44 -9.31
CA LEU A 433 2.78 16.45 -8.31
C LEU A 433 1.55 17.23 -7.85
N PRO A 434 1.44 17.50 -6.54
CA PRO A 434 0.38 18.36 -6.03
C PRO A 434 0.57 19.81 -6.52
N PRO A 435 -0.50 20.61 -6.62
CA PRO A 435 -0.46 21.97 -7.17
C PRO A 435 0.63 22.88 -6.59
N GLU A 436 0.89 22.74 -5.29
CA GLU A 436 1.85 23.56 -4.53
C GLU A 436 3.32 23.29 -4.95
N ARG A 437 3.58 22.22 -5.70
CA ARG A 437 4.93 21.78 -6.11
C ARG A 437 5.16 21.90 -7.62
N HIS A 438 4.22 22.48 -8.37
CA HIS A 438 4.36 22.67 -9.83
C HIS A 438 5.52 23.60 -10.22
N LEU A 439 6.10 24.34 -9.27
CA LEU A 439 7.37 25.09 -9.43
C LEU A 439 8.57 24.20 -9.82
N MET A 440 8.45 22.88 -9.64
CA MET A 440 9.44 21.89 -10.08
C MET A 440 9.36 21.58 -11.59
N CYS A 441 8.32 22.05 -12.27
CA CYS A 441 8.18 21.94 -13.72
C CYS A 441 8.89 23.11 -14.43
N PRO A 442 9.35 22.94 -15.69
CA PRO A 442 9.93 24.02 -16.48
C PRO A 442 9.00 25.25 -16.55
N SER A 443 9.57 26.45 -16.56
CA SER A 443 8.83 27.73 -16.50
C SER A 443 7.75 27.91 -17.57
N LYS A 444 7.90 27.31 -18.76
CA LYS A 444 6.87 27.31 -19.81
C LYS A 444 5.62 26.48 -19.48
N MET A 445 5.73 25.48 -18.61
CA MET A 445 4.60 24.62 -18.19
C MET A 445 3.81 25.24 -17.03
N LEU A 446 4.48 26.00 -16.17
CA LEU A 446 3.83 26.77 -15.10
C LEU A 446 2.79 27.77 -15.63
N GLN A 447 2.99 28.31 -16.84
CA GLN A 447 2.03 29.21 -17.49
C GLN A 447 0.73 28.48 -17.86
N GLN A 448 0.83 27.28 -18.45
CA GLN A 448 -0.33 26.46 -18.82
C GLN A 448 -1.14 25.96 -17.61
N ILE A 449 -0.47 25.64 -16.51
CA ILE A 449 -1.10 25.16 -15.26
C ILE A 449 -1.85 26.29 -14.55
N ASN A 450 -1.26 27.50 -14.51
CA ASN A 450 -1.86 28.65 -13.81
C ASN A 450 -2.88 29.41 -14.66
N GLY A 451 -3.20 28.92 -15.87
CA GLY A 451 -4.13 29.58 -16.79
C GLY A 451 -3.65 30.97 -17.24
N LEU A 452 -2.33 31.19 -17.30
CA LEU A 452 -1.69 32.44 -17.72
C LEU A 452 -1.25 32.40 -19.19
#